data_AF-R7VBK8-F1
#
_entry.id   AF-R7VBK8-F1
#
_cell.length_a   1.000
_cell.length_b   1.000
_cell.length_c   1.000
_cell.angle_alpha   90.00
_cell.angle_beta   90.00
_cell.angle_gamma   90.00
#
_symmetry.space_group_name_H-M   'P 1'
#
loop_
_entity.id
_entity.type
_entity.pdbx_description
1 polymer ?
#
loop_
_entity_poly.entity_id
_entity_poly.type
_entity_poly.pdbx_seq_one_letter_code
_entity_poly.pdbx_strand_id
1 'polypeptide(L)' 'IFILQKVIITEFDKENFKIKCKGYGEMFDISKHPQGTEVKAITYSNMQIYDNENQHELFVIIDI' A
#
# COMPACT_ATOMS: atom_id res chain seq x y z
N ILE A 1 13.46 9.85 -2.16
CA ILE A 1 12.21 9.06 -2.01
C ILE A 1 12.38 8.19 -0.78
N PHE A 2 11.41 8.11 0.12
CA PHE A 2 11.45 7.16 1.24
C PHE A 2 10.74 5.88 0.82
N ILE A 3 11.43 4.73 0.88
CA ILE A 3 10.85 3.44 0.50
C ILE A 3 10.49 2.67 1.76
N LEU A 4 9.25 2.22 1.83
CA LEU A 4 8.78 1.36 2.92
C LEU A 4 9.09 -0.09 2.61
N GLN A 5 9.88 -0.75 3.46
CA GLN A 5 10.08 -2.20 3.41
C GLN A 5 8.97 -2.95 4.15
N LYS A 6 8.39 -2.32 5.18
CA LYS A 6 7.33 -2.91 5.99
C LYS A 6 6.30 -1.86 6.37
N VAL A 7 5.03 -2.20 6.24
CA VAL A 7 3.90 -1.40 6.72
C VAL A 7 3.12 -2.24 7.72
N ILE A 8 2.77 -1.65 8.86
CA ILE A 8 1.96 -2.27 9.90
C ILE A 8 0.74 -1.40 10.13
N ILE A 9 -0.46 -1.95 9.93
CA ILE A 9 -1.71 -1.29 10.30
C ILE A 9 -1.84 -1.39 11.82
N THR A 10 -1.98 -0.25 12.49
CA THR A 10 -2.08 -0.19 13.97
C THR A 10 -3.49 0.06 14.45
N GLU A 11 -4.33 0.72 13.63
CA GLU A 11 -5.75 0.94 13.90
C GLU A 11 -6.52 0.83 12.58
N PHE A 12 -7.66 0.13 12.60
CA PHE A 12 -8.53 -0.03 11.44
C PHE A 12 -10.00 0.07 11.87
N ASP A 13 -10.58 1.24 11.64
CA ASP A 13 -11.96 1.58 11.97
C ASP A 13 -12.80 1.52 10.68
N LYS A 14 -13.62 0.48 10.57
CA LYS A 14 -14.52 0.24 9.44
C LYS A 14 -15.80 1.07 9.49
N GLU A 15 -16.19 1.59 10.65
CA GLU A 15 -17.42 2.38 10.80
C GLU A 15 -17.21 3.82 10.35
N ASN A 16 -16.08 4.41 10.75
CA ASN A 16 -15.71 5.78 10.40
C ASN A 16 -14.77 5.88 9.20
N PHE A 17 -14.43 4.74 8.58
CA PHE A 17 -13.47 4.63 7.47
C PHE A 17 -12.12 5.30 7.76
N LYS A 18 -11.53 4.98 8.93
CA LYS A 18 -10.24 5.51 9.36
C LYS A 18 -9.22 4.39 9.53
N ILE A 19 -8.01 4.62 9.03
CA ILE A 19 -6.89 3.70 9.19
C ILE A 19 -5.66 4.46 9.67
N LYS A 20 -4.91 3.85 10.58
CA LYS A 20 -3.56 4.31 10.96
C LYS A 20 -2.56 3.20 10.72
N CYS A 21 -1.39 3.56 10.22
CA CYS A 21 -0.30 2.63 9.99
C CYS A 21 1.06 3.22 10.38
N LYS A 22 2.02 2.34 10.63
CA LYS A 22 3.44 2.66 10.77
C LYS A 22 4.20 2.07 9.59
N GLY A 23 4.94 2.92 8.90
CA GLY A 23 5.87 2.52 7.84
C GLY A 23 7.30 2.46 8.37
N TYR A 24 8.02 1.38 8.06
CA TYR A 24 9.44 1.20 8.36
C TYR A 24 10.20 1.05 7.05
N GLY A 25 11.30 1.78 6.91
CA GLY A 25 12.01 1.87 5.66
C GLY A 25 13.21 2.81 5.73
N GLU A 26 13.74 3.15 4.55
CA GLU A 26 14.90 4.03 4.41
C GLU A 26 14.79 4.93 3.17
N MET A 27 15.72 5.87 3.05
CA MET A 27 15.81 6.71 1.86
C MET A 27 16.35 5.89 0.68
N PHE A 28 15.69 6.00 -0.47
CA PHE A 28 16.12 5.40 -1.72
C PHE A 28 17.56 5.82 -2.04
N ASP A 29 18.35 4.82 -2.39
CA ASP A 29 19.75 4.92 -2.79
C ASP A 29 19.94 4.05 -4.03
N ILE A 30 20.35 4.68 -5.14
CA ILE A 30 20.49 4.03 -6.45
C ILE A 30 21.55 2.91 -6.45
N SER A 31 22.51 2.96 -5.53
CA SER A 31 23.56 1.94 -5.41
C SER A 31 23.07 0.67 -4.68
N LYS A 32 22.03 0.79 -3.86
CA LYS A 32 21.51 -0.29 -3.02
C LYS A 32 20.18 -0.85 -3.51
N HIS A 33 19.32 -0.01 -4.09
CA HIS A 33 17.96 -0.35 -4.43
C HIS A 33 17.82 -0.53 -5.95
N PRO A 34 17.31 -1.68 -6.43
CA PRO A 34 17.08 -1.88 -7.85
C PRO A 34 16.02 -0.91 -8.36
N GLN A 35 16.24 -0.37 -9.57
CA GLN A 35 15.24 0.47 -10.23
C GLN A 35 14.16 -0.40 -10.84
N GLY A 36 12.94 -0.28 -10.30
CA GLY A 36 11.73 -0.82 -10.91
C GLY A 36 11.04 0.21 -11.80
N THR A 37 9.74 0.04 -12.02
CA THR A 37 8.90 1.05 -12.68
C THR A 37 8.37 2.05 -11.66
N GLU A 38 8.35 3.33 -12.03
CA GLU A 38 7.71 4.37 -11.23
C GLU A 38 6.19 4.16 -11.18
N VAL A 39 5.56 4.49 -10.06
CA VAL A 39 4.09 4.50 -9.95
C VAL A 39 3.63 5.94 -10.02
N LYS A 40 2.77 6.26 -11.00
CA LYS A 40 2.28 7.63 -11.25
C LYS A 40 1.03 7.93 -10.45
N ALA A 41 0.10 6.97 -10.34
CA ALA A 41 -1.17 7.16 -9.65
C ALA A 41 -1.78 5.86 -9.12
N ILE A 42 -2.59 6.00 -8.06
CA ILE A 42 -3.50 4.96 -7.57
C ILE A 42 -4.89 5.26 -8.13
N THR A 43 -5.58 4.26 -8.67
CA THR A 43 -6.86 4.47 -9.35
C THR A 43 -8.01 3.68 -8.72
N TYR A 44 -9.25 4.17 -8.90
CA TYR A 44 -10.47 3.43 -8.56
C TYR A 44 -10.93 2.47 -9.67
N SER A 45 -10.24 2.45 -10.81
CA SER A 45 -10.58 1.60 -11.95
C SER A 45 -10.51 0.13 -11.55
N ASN A 46 -11.67 -0.54 -11.54
CA ASN A 46 -11.81 -1.93 -11.12
C ASN A 46 -11.22 -2.22 -9.71
N MET A 47 -11.37 -1.28 -8.78
CA MET A 47 -11.01 -1.52 -7.37
C MET A 47 -12.00 -2.51 -6.76
N GLN A 48 -11.49 -3.54 -6.08
CA GLN A 48 -12.30 -4.57 -5.45
C GLN A 48 -11.82 -4.83 -4.02
N ILE A 49 -12.77 -4.89 -3.10
CA ILE A 49 -12.53 -5.20 -1.69
C ILE A 49 -13.34 -6.44 -1.34
N TYR A 50 -12.65 -7.51 -0.96
CA TYR A 50 -13.25 -8.74 -0.46
C TYR A 50 -12.95 -8.86 1.03
N ASP A 51 -14.00 -8.97 1.84
CA ASP A 51 -13.92 -9.01 3.30
C ASP A 51 -14.80 -10.16 3.80
N ASN A 52 -14.27 -11.38 3.71
CA ASN A 52 -14.95 -12.63 4.06
C ASN A 52 -14.37 -13.21 5.35
N GLU A 53 -15.07 -14.16 5.98
CA GLU A 53 -14.71 -14.71 7.30
C GLU A 53 -13.27 -15.22 7.42
N ASN A 54 -12.67 -15.72 6.33
CA ASN A 54 -11.31 -16.28 6.33
C ASN A 54 -10.36 -15.59 5.34
N GLN A 55 -10.81 -14.55 4.64
CA GLN A 55 -10.06 -13.96 3.53
C GLN A 55 -10.38 -12.47 3.37
N HIS A 56 -9.33 -11.66 3.46
CA HIS A 56 -9.40 -10.21 3.28
C HIS A 56 -8.46 -9.82 2.16
N GLU A 57 -9.01 -9.40 1.02
CA GLU A 57 -8.25 -9.08 -0.18
C GLU A 57 -8.65 -7.73 -0.76
N LEU A 58 -7.66 -7.05 -1.32
CA LEU A 58 -7.82 -5.78 -2.01
C LEU A 58 -7.12 -5.89 -3.37
N PHE A 59 -7.87 -5.63 -4.44
CA PHE A 59 -7.35 -5.53 -5.80
C PHE A 59 -7.40 -4.07 -6.23
N VAL A 60 -6.26 -3.52 -6.63
CA VAL A 60 -6.11 -2.13 -7.09
C VAL A 60 -5.31 -2.09 -8.38
N ILE A 61 -5.80 -1.32 -9.35
CA ILE A 61 -5.06 -0.99 -10.56
C ILE A 61 -4.29 0.31 -10.32
N ILE A 62 -3.00 0.27 -10.60
CA ILE A 62 -2.09 1.42 -10.53
C ILE A 62 -1.65 1.84 -11.93
N ASP A 63 -1.41 3.13 -12.11
CA ASP A 63 -0.78 3.69 -13.30
C ASP A 63 0.74 3.75 -13.08
N ILE A 64 1.51 3.27 -14.06
CA ILE A 64 2.98 3.14 -14.01
C ILE A 64 3.65 3.91 -15.14
#